data_AF-A0A1E1W4T1-F1
#
_entry.id   AF-A0A1E1W4T1-F1
#
_cell.length_a   1.000
_cell.length_b   1.000
_cell.length_c   1.000
_cell.angle_alpha   90.00
_cell.angle_beta   90.00
_cell.angle_gamma   90.00
#
_symmetry.space_group_name_H-M   'P 1'
#
loop_
_entity.id
_entity.type
_entity.pdbx_description
1 polymer ?
#
loop_
_entity_poly.entity_id
_entity_poly.type
_entity_poly.pdbx_seq_one_letter_code
_entity_poly.pdbx_strand_id
1 'polypeptide(L)'
;MGTPSEKSKKQQLLRCADWLQKQNSQEQKLSLQNQNDIQFIIQTNADRKNFLLAVAEDEATVPAGIDEISMEPQTVPLKKLRVEYLQMECEWQSCRWWFNDYEALQKHVRNHISEVHVIQDEGEAQYVCLWDVCGHKTSDFKEMIRHINYHAYHARLLAIGFNGRATLKLARCKKDSSKRNQLPPLKCDHCCMWTGCDKRFSSIQGFFDHMKLHVRYAEGNICSWAGCGAMFPRRALLTMHVRSHTKERLIACYHCGMHFSCNSKLSDHLLRQNVYPQSSHRCSVCGVVCATAYLLREHARQH
;
A
#
# COMPACT_ATOMS: atom_id res chain seq x y z
N MET A 1 -28.53 0.45 69.04
CA MET A 1 -29.35 0.63 67.82
C MET A 1 -29.23 2.08 67.38
N GLY A 2 -28.67 2.32 66.21
CA GLY A 2 -28.47 3.66 65.65
C GLY A 2 -27.81 3.52 64.29
N THR A 3 -28.61 3.45 63.24
CA THR A 3 -28.19 3.20 61.86
C THR A 3 -27.36 4.38 61.32
N PRO A 4 -26.23 4.13 60.62
CA PRO A 4 -25.54 5.16 59.87
C PRO A 4 -26.39 5.57 58.66
N SER A 5 -27.13 6.66 58.86
CA SER A 5 -27.73 7.62 57.91
C SER A 5 -27.61 7.31 56.40
N GLU A 6 -28.76 7.07 55.76
CA GLU A 6 -28.97 7.03 54.31
C GLU A 6 -28.48 8.31 53.58
N LYS A 7 -28.18 9.41 54.28
CA LYS A 7 -27.62 10.64 53.69
C LYS A 7 -26.19 10.45 53.17
N SER A 8 -25.41 9.52 53.73
CA SER A 8 -24.00 9.28 53.31
C SER A 8 -23.90 8.52 51.98
N LYS A 9 -24.78 7.53 51.75
CA LYS A 9 -24.82 6.76 50.50
C LYS A 9 -25.36 7.59 49.31
N LYS A 10 -26.30 8.52 49.57
CA LYS A 10 -26.86 9.41 48.54
C LYS A 10 -25.83 10.44 48.04
N GLN A 11 -24.96 10.96 48.90
CA GLN A 11 -23.87 11.87 48.50
C GLN A 11 -22.73 11.17 47.74
N GLN A 12 -22.44 9.89 48.02
CA GLN A 12 -21.46 9.11 47.26
C GLN A 12 -21.97 8.77 45.84
N LEU A 13 -23.26 8.45 45.67
CA LEU A 13 -23.87 8.20 44.36
C LEU A 13 -23.94 9.45 43.47
N LEU A 14 -24.21 10.63 44.04
CA LEU A 14 -24.21 11.92 43.32
C LEU A 14 -22.81 12.33 42.83
N ARG A 15 -21.75 12.07 43.62
CA ARG A 15 -20.37 12.32 43.19
C ARG A 15 -19.89 11.38 42.09
N CYS A 16 -20.32 10.11 42.09
CA CYS A 16 -20.04 9.18 41.00
C CYS A 16 -20.80 9.55 39.72
N ALA A 17 -22.04 10.02 39.81
CA ALA A 17 -22.82 10.46 38.65
C ALA A 17 -22.23 11.74 38.01
N ASP A 18 -21.81 12.71 38.81
CA ASP A 18 -21.12 13.92 38.33
C ASP A 18 -19.75 13.60 37.73
N TRP A 19 -19.03 12.61 38.27
CA TRP A 19 -17.75 12.16 37.72
C TRP A 19 -17.94 11.42 36.39
N LEU A 20 -18.95 10.55 36.27
CA LEU A 20 -19.30 9.86 35.02
C LEU A 20 -19.83 10.83 33.95
N GLN A 21 -20.62 11.83 34.33
CA GLN A 21 -21.03 12.88 33.38
C GLN A 21 -19.85 13.75 32.94
N LYS A 22 -18.89 14.06 33.82
CA LYS A 22 -17.67 14.78 33.45
C LYS A 22 -16.75 13.95 32.53
N GLN A 23 -16.62 12.65 32.78
CA GLN A 23 -15.92 11.72 31.89
C GLN A 23 -16.61 11.62 30.53
N ASN A 24 -17.93 11.41 30.48
CA ASN A 24 -18.69 11.41 29.22
C ASN A 24 -18.62 12.76 28.48
N SER A 25 -18.57 13.88 29.20
CA SER A 25 -18.41 15.21 28.59
C SER A 25 -16.98 15.45 28.07
N GLN A 26 -15.96 14.90 28.75
CA GLN A 26 -14.58 14.92 28.28
C GLN A 26 -14.37 13.96 27.10
N GLU A 27 -14.97 12.77 27.11
CA GLU A 27 -14.98 11.82 25.99
C GLU A 27 -15.75 12.37 24.79
N GLN A 28 -16.86 13.10 25.00
CA GLN A 28 -17.56 13.81 23.93
C GLN A 28 -16.75 14.98 23.37
N LYS A 29 -16.05 15.75 24.22
CA LYS A 29 -15.15 16.81 23.76
C LYS A 29 -13.91 16.25 23.06
N LEU A 30 -13.32 15.16 23.54
CA LEU A 30 -12.24 14.42 22.88
C LEU A 30 -12.73 13.80 21.58
N SER A 31 -13.95 13.26 21.53
CA SER A 31 -14.58 12.73 20.30
C SER A 31 -14.83 13.83 19.28
N LEU A 32 -15.35 14.99 19.69
CA LEU A 32 -15.60 16.12 18.80
C LEU A 32 -14.29 16.79 18.35
N GLN A 33 -13.30 16.86 19.25
CA GLN A 33 -11.97 17.38 18.93
C GLN A 33 -11.22 16.41 18.02
N ASN A 34 -11.28 15.10 18.26
CA ASN A 34 -10.79 14.07 17.34
C ASN A 34 -11.54 14.13 15.99
N GLN A 35 -12.86 14.36 15.98
CA GLN A 35 -13.61 14.52 14.72
C GLN A 35 -13.19 15.78 13.96
N ASN A 36 -13.00 16.91 14.63
CA ASN A 36 -12.52 18.16 14.02
C ASN A 36 -11.06 18.03 13.56
N ASP A 37 -10.21 17.36 14.34
CA ASP A 37 -8.81 17.08 14.01
C ASP A 37 -8.75 16.11 12.82
N ILE A 38 -9.59 15.08 12.78
CA ILE A 38 -9.67 14.16 11.64
C ILE A 38 -10.23 14.88 10.40
N GLN A 39 -11.26 15.72 10.52
CA GLN A 39 -11.77 16.52 9.39
C GLN A 39 -10.72 17.51 8.89
N PHE A 40 -9.96 18.13 9.79
CA PHE A 40 -8.83 19.00 9.45
C PHE A 40 -7.72 18.23 8.75
N ILE A 41 -7.37 17.02 9.21
CA ILE A 41 -6.37 16.18 8.56
C ILE A 41 -6.87 15.68 7.20
N ILE A 42 -8.16 15.35 7.05
CA ILE A 42 -8.78 15.00 5.77
C ILE A 42 -8.70 16.17 4.80
N GLN A 43 -9.08 17.37 5.25
CA GLN A 43 -9.00 18.59 4.44
C GLN A 43 -7.55 18.87 4.04
N THR A 44 -6.60 18.76 4.98
CA THR A 44 -5.17 18.96 4.72
C THR A 44 -4.62 17.94 3.72
N ASN A 45 -5.05 16.67 3.80
CA ASN A 45 -4.62 15.64 2.84
C ASN A 45 -5.33 15.74 1.50
N ALA A 46 -6.59 16.16 1.48
CA ALA A 46 -7.35 16.45 0.28
C ALA A 46 -6.76 17.67 -0.44
N ASP A 47 -6.40 18.72 0.28
CA ASP A 47 -5.73 19.91 -0.23
C ASP A 47 -4.33 19.58 -0.73
N ARG A 48 -3.57 18.76 0.01
CA ARG A 48 -2.27 18.26 -0.44
C ARG A 48 -2.41 17.41 -1.71
N LYS A 49 -3.41 16.52 -1.78
CA LYS A 49 -3.70 15.70 -2.97
C LYS A 49 -4.14 16.56 -4.15
N ASN A 50 -5.05 17.51 -3.95
CA ASN A 50 -5.56 18.41 -4.98
C ASN A 50 -4.46 19.33 -5.51
N PHE A 51 -3.62 19.87 -4.61
CA PHE A 51 -2.43 20.62 -4.97
C PHE A 51 -1.50 19.79 -5.85
N LEU A 52 -1.19 18.55 -5.45
CA LEU A 52 -0.30 17.69 -6.22
C LEU A 52 -0.90 17.23 -7.57
N LEU A 53 -2.22 17.04 -7.64
CA LEU A 53 -2.92 16.73 -8.89
C LEU A 53 -2.91 17.92 -9.85
N ALA A 54 -3.15 19.14 -9.34
CA ALA A 54 -3.07 20.37 -10.14
C ALA A 54 -1.64 20.60 -10.67
N VAL A 55 -0.63 20.29 -9.87
CA VAL A 55 0.79 20.40 -10.27
C VAL A 55 1.22 19.28 -11.25
N ALA A 56 0.48 18.18 -11.34
CA ALA A 56 0.76 17.10 -12.30
C ALA A 56 0.14 17.34 -13.70
N GLU A 57 -0.77 18.31 -13.83
CA GLU A 57 -1.41 18.69 -15.08
C GLU A 57 -0.64 19.79 -15.84
N ASP A 58 0.10 20.63 -15.11
CA ASP A 58 1.09 21.54 -15.69
C ASP A 58 2.47 20.86 -15.71
N GLU A 59 3.23 20.95 -16.80
CA GLU A 59 4.62 20.43 -16.90
C GLU A 59 5.63 21.21 -16.01
N ALA A 60 5.19 21.69 -14.86
CA ALA A 60 6.01 22.30 -13.84
C ALA A 60 6.79 21.22 -13.07
N THR A 61 8.01 21.58 -12.67
CA THR A 61 8.89 20.74 -11.89
C THR A 61 8.19 20.32 -10.61
N VAL A 62 7.91 19.02 -10.47
CA VAL A 62 7.29 18.41 -9.27
C VAL A 62 7.98 18.97 -8.02
N PRO A 63 7.26 19.69 -7.13
CA PRO A 63 7.77 20.07 -5.82
C PRO A 63 8.31 18.81 -5.17
N ALA A 64 9.52 18.87 -4.61
CA ALA A 64 10.16 17.73 -3.95
C ALA A 64 9.07 16.95 -3.19
N GLY A 65 8.86 15.69 -3.62
CA GLY A 65 7.74 14.87 -3.18
C GLY A 65 7.79 14.61 -1.68
N ILE A 66 7.31 13.45 -1.24
CA ILE A 66 7.78 12.95 0.05
C ILE A 66 9.31 12.91 -0.06
N ASP A 67 10.02 13.75 0.71
CA ASP A 67 11.48 13.66 0.78
C ASP A 67 11.80 12.20 1.10
N GLU A 68 12.74 11.60 0.36
CA GLU A 68 13.21 10.27 0.76
C GLU A 68 13.63 10.42 2.21
N ILE A 69 12.99 9.62 3.07
CA ILE A 69 13.25 9.63 4.51
C ILE A 69 14.77 9.60 4.67
N SER A 70 15.33 10.31 5.65
CA SER A 70 16.79 10.37 5.86
C SER A 70 17.46 9.00 6.12
N MET A 71 16.68 7.92 6.09
CA MET A 71 17.11 6.55 6.21
C MET A 71 17.70 6.08 4.88
N GLU A 72 18.94 5.60 4.91
CA GLU A 72 19.61 5.14 3.71
C GLU A 72 19.13 3.75 3.26
N PRO A 73 18.88 3.54 1.96
CA PRO A 73 18.48 2.25 1.44
C PRO A 73 19.61 1.22 1.59
N GLN A 74 19.24 -0.02 1.94
CA GLN A 74 20.22 -1.08 2.17
C GLN A 74 20.54 -1.81 0.86
N THR A 75 21.84 -2.00 0.59
CA THR A 75 22.31 -2.84 -0.51
C THR A 75 22.28 -4.30 -0.08
N VAL A 76 21.46 -5.11 -0.74
CA VAL A 76 21.25 -6.53 -0.38
C VAL A 76 21.44 -7.44 -1.60
N PRO A 77 21.86 -8.70 -1.45
CA PRO A 77 21.94 -9.61 -2.57
C PRO A 77 20.58 -9.76 -3.28
N LEU A 78 20.55 -9.76 -4.61
CA LEU A 78 19.29 -9.84 -5.38
C LEU A 78 18.42 -11.05 -5.02
N LYS A 79 19.05 -12.17 -4.62
CA LYS A 79 18.37 -13.40 -4.17
C LYS A 79 17.60 -13.20 -2.86
N LYS A 80 18.02 -12.23 -2.04
CA LYS A 80 17.51 -11.95 -0.69
C LYS A 80 16.75 -10.63 -0.58
N LEU A 81 16.66 -9.88 -1.68
CA LEU A 81 16.03 -8.57 -1.76
C LEU A 81 14.59 -8.50 -1.19
N ARG A 82 13.84 -9.59 -1.20
CA ARG A 82 12.44 -9.63 -0.77
C ARG A 82 12.21 -10.11 0.66
N VAL A 83 13.29 -10.39 1.39
CA VAL A 83 13.25 -11.01 2.71
C VAL A 83 14.17 -10.34 3.72
N GLU A 84 15.31 -9.81 3.29
CA GLU A 84 16.29 -9.20 4.21
C GLU A 84 16.17 -7.67 4.26
N TYR A 85 16.38 -7.13 5.47
CA TYR A 85 16.48 -5.70 5.78
C TYR A 85 15.31 -4.85 5.23
N LEU A 86 14.09 -5.39 5.30
CA LEU A 86 12.89 -4.68 4.87
C LEU A 86 12.43 -3.72 5.97
N GLN A 87 12.85 -2.46 5.91
CA GLN A 87 12.34 -1.42 6.79
C GLN A 87 11.02 -0.87 6.22
N MET A 88 9.93 -1.16 6.91
CA MET A 88 8.57 -0.81 6.52
C MET A 88 8.02 0.18 7.54
N GLU A 89 7.59 1.35 7.07
CA GLU A 89 6.93 2.37 7.90
C GLU A 89 5.41 2.19 7.84
N CYS A 90 4.75 2.31 8.99
CA CYS A 90 3.31 2.57 9.05
C CYS A 90 3.09 4.06 8.82
N GLU A 91 2.54 4.43 7.65
CA GLU A 91 2.28 5.82 7.29
C GLU A 91 0.83 6.22 7.58
N TRP A 92 0.21 5.61 8.60
CA TRP A 92 -1.06 6.09 9.12
C TRP A 92 -0.85 7.47 9.76
N GLN A 93 -1.76 8.43 9.58
CA GLN A 93 -1.51 9.85 9.92
C GLN A 93 -1.09 10.12 11.38
N SER A 94 -1.54 9.31 12.33
CA SER A 94 -1.18 9.38 13.76
C SER A 94 -0.07 8.40 14.17
N CYS A 95 0.53 7.69 13.21
CA CYS A 95 1.55 6.67 13.42
C CYS A 95 2.79 6.97 12.56
N ARG A 96 3.96 6.50 13.00
CA ARG A 96 5.21 6.44 12.21
C ARG A 96 6.11 5.29 12.68
N TRP A 97 5.49 4.19 13.07
CA TRP A 97 6.22 3.05 13.60
C TRP A 97 6.92 2.27 12.49
N TRP A 98 8.12 1.84 12.80
CA TRP A 98 8.97 1.08 11.89
C TRP A 98 8.94 -0.40 12.23
N PHE A 99 8.90 -1.22 11.18
CA PHE A 99 8.86 -2.65 11.27
C PHE A 99 9.86 -3.27 10.31
N ASN A 100 10.58 -4.26 10.80
CA ASN A 100 11.50 -5.12 10.08
C ASN A 100 10.94 -6.54 9.91
N ASP A 101 9.83 -6.83 10.58
CA ASP A 101 9.03 -8.04 10.39
C ASP A 101 7.66 -7.69 9.81
N TYR A 102 7.26 -8.40 8.76
CA TYR A 102 6.03 -8.11 8.04
C TYR A 102 4.78 -8.54 8.83
N GLU A 103 4.87 -9.64 9.58
CA GLU A 103 3.74 -10.13 10.37
C GLU A 103 3.44 -9.16 11.53
N ALA A 104 4.47 -8.59 12.14
CA ALA A 104 4.36 -7.54 13.13
C ALA A 104 3.69 -6.28 12.56
N LEU A 105 4.09 -5.82 11.37
CA LEU A 105 3.43 -4.70 10.67
C LEU A 105 1.95 -5.01 10.42
N GLN A 106 1.61 -6.20 9.91
CA GLN A 106 0.23 -6.60 9.66
C GLN A 106 -0.62 -6.68 10.94
N LYS A 107 -0.04 -7.10 12.06
CA LYS A 107 -0.71 -7.06 13.37
C LYS A 107 -0.97 -5.63 13.82
N HIS A 108 0.04 -4.77 13.69
CA HIS A 108 -0.05 -3.35 14.05
C HIS A 108 -1.10 -2.60 13.22
N VAL A 109 -1.04 -2.71 11.89
CA VAL A 109 -1.96 -2.00 10.97
C VAL A 109 -3.43 -2.36 11.22
N ARG A 110 -3.71 -3.58 11.69
CA ARG A 110 -5.07 -3.98 12.06
C ARG A 110 -5.63 -3.22 13.27
N ASN A 111 -4.79 -2.69 14.15
CA ASN A 111 -5.26 -1.88 15.28
C ASN A 111 -5.83 -0.53 14.80
N HIS A 112 -5.38 -0.01 13.66
CA HIS A 112 -5.92 1.20 13.07
C HIS A 112 -7.33 1.02 12.48
N ILE A 113 -7.85 -0.21 12.38
CA ILE A 113 -9.22 -0.46 11.91
C ILE A 113 -10.26 0.20 12.83
N SER A 114 -10.01 0.28 14.14
CA SER A 114 -10.88 1.00 15.08
C SER A 114 -10.74 2.52 15.01
N GLU A 115 -9.70 3.02 14.34
CA GLU A 115 -9.43 4.45 14.14
C GLU A 115 -9.95 4.96 12.79
N VAL A 116 -10.64 4.10 12.02
CA VAL A 116 -11.22 4.46 10.73
C VAL A 116 -12.25 5.55 10.91
N HIS A 117 -12.09 6.63 10.16
CA HIS A 117 -13.01 7.76 10.21
C HIS A 117 -14.31 7.46 9.47
N VAL A 118 -15.41 8.00 9.98
CA VAL A 118 -16.73 7.88 9.36
C VAL A 118 -17.24 9.28 9.01
N ILE A 119 -17.50 9.51 7.72
CA ILE A 119 -18.17 10.70 7.20
C ILE A 119 -19.64 10.33 6.95
N GLN A 120 -20.55 11.21 7.32
CA GLN A 120 -21.95 11.12 6.89
C GLN A 120 -22.11 11.96 5.62
N ASP A 121 -22.48 11.32 4.51
CA ASP A 121 -22.73 11.97 3.22
C ASP A 121 -24.11 11.54 2.71
N GLU A 122 -25.00 12.50 2.46
CA GLU A 122 -26.38 12.27 1.99
C GLU A 122 -27.21 11.24 2.78
N GLY A 123 -26.86 10.99 4.05
CA GLY A 123 -27.53 10.00 4.91
C GLY A 123 -26.89 8.61 4.92
N GLU A 124 -25.81 8.40 4.17
CA GLU A 124 -25.01 7.18 4.20
C GLU A 124 -23.66 7.41 4.91
N ALA A 125 -23.26 6.44 5.74
CA ALA A 125 -21.97 6.46 6.42
C ALA A 125 -20.87 5.92 5.49
N GLN A 126 -19.84 6.72 5.23
CA GLN A 126 -18.65 6.34 4.48
C GLN A 126 -17.44 6.24 5.39
N TYR A 127 -16.73 5.11 5.32
CA TYR A 127 -15.45 4.90 5.95
C TYR A 127 -14.34 5.55 5.13
N VAL A 128 -13.38 6.22 5.78
CA VAL A 128 -12.24 6.88 5.12
C VAL A 128 -10.91 6.33 5.64
N CYS A 129 -10.02 5.98 4.72
CA CYS A 129 -8.68 5.53 5.03
C CYS A 129 -7.76 6.72 5.35
N LEU A 130 -7.11 6.68 6.52
CA LEU A 130 -6.19 7.72 7.01
C LEU A 130 -4.72 7.40 6.75
N TRP A 131 -4.43 6.46 5.84
CA TRP A 131 -3.06 6.27 5.36
C TRP A 131 -2.63 7.48 4.54
N ASP A 132 -1.38 7.93 4.72
CA ASP A 132 -0.83 9.10 4.04
C ASP A 132 -1.06 9.02 2.53
N VAL A 133 -1.52 10.11 1.92
CA VAL A 133 -1.74 10.21 0.45
C VAL A 133 -2.76 9.20 -0.14
N CYS A 134 -3.49 8.44 0.69
CA CYS A 134 -4.49 7.47 0.21
C CYS A 134 -5.86 8.11 -0.06
N GLY A 135 -6.58 8.50 1.00
CA GLY A 135 -7.91 9.11 0.91
C GLY A 135 -9.00 8.21 0.30
N HIS A 136 -8.84 6.88 0.35
CA HIS A 136 -9.85 5.93 -0.10
C HIS A 136 -11.11 6.01 0.76
N LYS A 137 -12.28 5.92 0.12
CA LYS A 137 -13.60 5.98 0.78
C LYS A 137 -14.46 4.81 0.35
N THR A 138 -15.23 4.24 1.27
CA THR A 138 -16.20 3.18 0.97
C THR A 138 -17.27 3.09 2.04
N SER A 139 -18.49 2.67 1.67
CA SER A 139 -19.55 2.32 2.63
C SER A 139 -19.45 0.86 3.12
N ASP A 140 -18.63 0.01 2.49
CA ASP A 140 -18.41 -1.38 2.94
C ASP A 140 -17.26 -1.47 3.94
N PHE A 141 -17.58 -1.71 5.21
CA PHE A 141 -16.58 -1.89 6.26
C PHE A 141 -15.61 -3.05 5.99
N LYS A 142 -16.08 -4.16 5.39
CA LYS A 142 -15.20 -5.30 5.06
C LYS A 142 -14.22 -4.93 3.96
N GLU A 143 -14.67 -4.13 3.00
CA GLU A 143 -13.78 -3.58 1.97
C GLU A 143 -12.73 -2.65 2.58
N MET A 144 -13.12 -1.77 3.52
CA MET A 144 -12.17 -0.92 4.23
C MET A 144 -11.12 -1.74 4.98
N ILE A 145 -11.51 -2.82 5.67
CA ILE A 145 -10.56 -3.74 6.31
C ILE A 145 -9.58 -4.34 5.29
N ARG A 146 -10.06 -4.82 4.15
CA ARG A 146 -9.18 -5.36 3.09
C ARG A 146 -8.22 -4.29 2.57
N HIS A 147 -8.73 -3.08 2.35
CA HIS A 147 -7.96 -1.92 1.90
C HIS A 147 -6.84 -1.55 2.88
N ILE A 148 -7.14 -1.40 4.17
CA ILE A 148 -6.15 -1.08 5.21
C ILE A 148 -5.09 -2.18 5.32
N ASN A 149 -5.50 -3.45 5.29
CA ASN A 149 -4.54 -4.56 5.29
C ASN A 149 -3.64 -4.57 4.04
N TYR A 150 -4.12 -4.08 2.90
CA TYR A 150 -3.31 -3.95 1.71
C TYR A 150 -2.21 -2.90 1.88
N HIS A 151 -2.42 -1.83 2.66
CA HIS A 151 -1.35 -0.87 2.91
C HIS A 151 -0.13 -1.50 3.58
N ALA A 152 -0.30 -2.46 4.49
CA ALA A 152 0.83 -3.21 5.04
C ALA A 152 1.59 -3.96 3.92
N TYR A 153 0.86 -4.63 3.02
CA TYR A 153 1.46 -5.30 1.85
C TYR A 153 2.16 -4.30 0.93
N HIS A 154 1.56 -3.14 0.67
CA HIS A 154 2.13 -2.09 -0.13
C HIS A 154 3.42 -1.53 0.47
N ALA A 155 3.44 -1.24 1.77
CA ALA A 155 4.62 -0.80 2.51
C ALA A 155 5.77 -1.81 2.39
N ARG A 156 5.47 -3.11 2.45
CA ARG A 156 6.44 -4.17 2.15
C ARG A 156 7.01 -4.06 0.74
N LEU A 157 6.16 -3.88 -0.28
CA LEU A 157 6.61 -3.74 -1.67
C LEU A 157 7.46 -2.48 -1.89
N LEU A 158 7.14 -1.38 -1.19
CA LEU A 158 7.90 -0.14 -1.21
C LEU A 158 9.29 -0.35 -0.60
N ALA A 159 9.39 -1.02 0.56
CA ALA A 159 10.67 -1.35 1.20
C ALA A 159 11.58 -2.20 0.29
N ILE A 160 11.00 -3.22 -0.37
CA ILE A 160 11.71 -4.05 -1.37
C ILE A 160 12.21 -3.16 -2.53
N GLY A 161 11.38 -2.23 -2.98
CA GLY A 161 11.71 -1.25 -4.01
C GLY A 161 12.87 -0.33 -3.64
N PHE A 162 12.85 0.15 -2.41
CA PHE A 162 13.83 1.06 -1.85
C PHE A 162 15.22 0.42 -1.82
N ASN A 163 15.31 -0.78 -1.24
CA ASN A 163 16.54 -1.58 -1.25
C ASN A 163 16.94 -2.01 -2.68
N GLY A 164 15.94 -2.27 -3.53
CA GLY A 164 16.15 -2.69 -4.92
C GLY A 164 16.82 -1.61 -5.75
N ARG A 165 16.44 -0.35 -5.53
CA ARG A 165 17.07 0.82 -6.16
C ARG A 165 18.55 0.92 -5.80
N ALA A 166 18.90 0.82 -4.50
CA ALA A 166 20.29 0.85 -4.05
C ALA A 166 21.10 -0.33 -4.58
N THR A 167 20.54 -1.54 -4.46
CA THR A 167 21.16 -2.79 -4.94
C THR A 167 21.49 -2.74 -6.43
N LEU A 168 20.61 -2.13 -7.22
CA LEU A 168 20.77 -2.01 -8.67
C LEU A 168 21.49 -0.71 -9.08
N LYS A 169 21.92 0.11 -8.12
CA LYS A 169 22.58 1.42 -8.32
C LYS A 169 21.79 2.34 -9.25
N LEU A 170 20.47 2.39 -9.06
CA LEU A 170 19.56 3.17 -9.88
C LEU A 170 19.28 4.53 -9.23
N ALA A 171 19.11 5.55 -10.06
CA ALA A 171 18.68 6.87 -9.60
C ALA A 171 17.25 6.87 -9.05
N ARG A 172 16.90 7.89 -8.26
CA ARG A 172 15.55 8.12 -7.75
C ARG A 172 14.55 8.28 -8.91
N CYS A 173 13.30 7.90 -8.66
CA CYS A 173 12.23 8.13 -9.62
C CYS A 173 11.88 9.62 -9.67
N LYS A 174 11.65 10.14 -10.88
CA LYS A 174 11.21 11.53 -11.10
C LYS A 174 9.69 11.69 -11.26
N LYS A 175 8.93 10.60 -11.17
CA LYS A 175 7.46 10.66 -11.24
C LYS A 175 6.87 11.19 -9.95
N ASP A 176 5.73 11.85 -10.08
CA ASP A 176 4.91 12.33 -8.96
C ASP A 176 4.67 11.25 -7.88
N SER A 177 4.83 11.66 -6.61
CA SER A 177 4.60 10.84 -5.42
C SER A 177 3.20 10.97 -4.84
N SER A 178 2.34 11.87 -5.34
CA SER A 178 0.97 12.08 -4.86
C SER A 178 0.02 10.90 -5.05
N LYS A 179 0.44 9.95 -5.89
CA LYS A 179 -0.31 8.71 -6.15
C LYS A 179 0.35 7.49 -5.51
N ARG A 180 1.37 7.70 -4.68
CA ARG A 180 2.19 6.61 -4.12
C ARG A 180 1.34 5.59 -3.37
N ASN A 181 0.49 6.05 -2.47
CA ASN A 181 -0.34 5.19 -1.62
C ASN A 181 -1.76 4.99 -2.19
N GLN A 182 -2.00 5.32 -3.45
CA GLN A 182 -3.29 5.05 -4.11
C GLN A 182 -3.33 3.57 -4.53
N LEU A 183 -4.15 2.80 -3.83
CA LEU A 183 -4.31 1.37 -4.03
C LEU A 183 -5.44 1.07 -5.03
N PRO A 184 -5.36 -0.03 -5.80
CA PRO A 184 -6.49 -0.48 -6.60
C PRO A 184 -7.68 -0.85 -5.71
N PRO A 185 -8.93 -0.69 -6.18
CA PRO A 185 -10.11 -1.02 -5.40
C PRO A 185 -10.17 -2.54 -5.10
N LEU A 186 -10.47 -2.90 -3.84
CA LEU A 186 -10.50 -4.29 -3.34
C LEU A 186 -11.93 -4.72 -2.99
N LYS A 187 -12.80 -4.72 -4.01
CA LYS A 187 -14.25 -4.92 -3.86
C LYS A 187 -14.66 -6.30 -3.33
N CYS A 188 -13.83 -7.32 -3.50
CA CYS A 188 -14.15 -8.67 -3.09
C CYS A 188 -12.93 -9.43 -2.57
N ASP A 189 -13.21 -10.53 -1.88
CA ASP A 189 -12.20 -11.47 -1.44
C ASP A 189 -11.49 -12.09 -2.65
N HIS A 190 -10.21 -12.44 -2.47
CA HIS A 190 -9.42 -13.10 -3.50
C HIS A 190 -9.82 -14.58 -3.58
N CYS A 191 -10.50 -14.95 -4.66
CA CYS A 191 -10.88 -16.34 -4.94
C CYS A 191 -9.78 -17.06 -5.72
N CYS A 192 -9.46 -18.28 -5.30
CA CYS A 192 -8.67 -19.20 -6.11
C CYS A 192 -9.51 -19.70 -7.28
N MET A 193 -8.96 -19.62 -8.49
CA MET A 193 -9.58 -20.18 -9.70
C MET A 193 -8.79 -21.37 -10.23
N TRP A 194 -7.96 -22.00 -9.39
CA TRP A 194 -7.30 -23.26 -9.77
C TRP A 194 -8.35 -24.36 -9.81
N THR A 195 -8.34 -25.19 -10.86
CA THR A 195 -9.31 -26.27 -11.03
C THR A 195 -9.32 -27.18 -9.80
N GLY A 196 -10.50 -27.35 -9.19
CA GLY A 196 -10.69 -28.14 -7.98
C GLY A 196 -10.32 -27.42 -6.67
N CYS A 197 -10.19 -26.09 -6.66
CA CYS A 197 -9.91 -25.31 -5.46
C CYS A 197 -10.95 -24.21 -5.21
N ASP A 198 -11.64 -24.29 -4.07
CA ASP A 198 -12.67 -23.32 -3.66
C ASP A 198 -12.19 -22.35 -2.55
N LYS A 199 -10.87 -22.22 -2.36
CA LYS A 199 -10.32 -21.37 -1.29
C LYS A 199 -10.50 -19.89 -1.60
N ARG A 200 -10.89 -19.12 -0.57
CA ARG A 200 -11.10 -17.67 -0.62
C ARG A 200 -10.29 -16.98 0.48
N PHE A 201 -9.78 -15.79 0.20
CA PHE A 201 -8.86 -15.07 1.08
C PHE A 201 -9.25 -13.60 1.20
N SER A 202 -9.36 -13.11 2.44
CA SER A 202 -9.49 -11.67 2.73
C SER A 202 -8.14 -10.94 2.72
N SER A 203 -7.03 -11.68 2.84
CA SER A 203 -5.66 -11.18 2.78
C SER A 203 -5.01 -11.50 1.44
N ILE A 204 -4.50 -10.47 0.76
CA ILE A 204 -3.80 -10.63 -0.52
C ILE A 204 -2.52 -11.45 -0.38
N GLN A 205 -1.77 -11.28 0.72
CA GLN A 205 -0.57 -12.08 0.98
C GLN A 205 -0.94 -13.56 1.16
N GLY A 206 -2.01 -13.83 1.91
CA GLY A 206 -2.51 -15.20 2.10
C GLY A 206 -2.91 -15.86 0.78
N PHE A 207 -3.56 -15.10 -0.11
CA PHE A 207 -3.88 -15.57 -1.45
C PHE A 207 -2.62 -15.92 -2.25
N PHE A 208 -1.61 -15.05 -2.29
CA PHE A 208 -0.37 -15.33 -3.03
C PHE A 208 0.43 -16.49 -2.44
N ASP A 209 0.47 -16.63 -1.12
CA ASP A 209 1.14 -17.77 -0.49
C ASP A 209 0.42 -19.09 -0.79
N HIS A 210 -0.92 -19.07 -0.82
CA HIS A 210 -1.70 -20.21 -1.31
C HIS A 210 -1.42 -20.53 -2.79
N MET A 211 -1.28 -19.52 -3.66
CA MET A 211 -0.93 -19.74 -5.07
C MET A 211 0.42 -20.40 -5.25
N LYS A 212 1.38 -20.12 -4.36
CA LYS A 212 2.68 -20.81 -4.36
C LYS A 212 2.55 -22.30 -4.04
N LEU A 213 1.49 -22.75 -3.36
CA LEU A 213 1.22 -24.18 -3.12
C LEU A 213 0.72 -24.86 -4.39
N HIS A 214 -0.17 -24.23 -5.15
CA HIS A 214 -0.57 -24.75 -6.46
C HIS A 214 0.63 -24.85 -7.40
N VAL A 215 1.41 -23.77 -7.51
CA VAL A 215 2.64 -23.82 -8.27
C VAL A 215 3.62 -24.82 -7.68
N ARG A 216 3.65 -25.03 -6.34
CA ARG A 216 4.27 -26.07 -5.45
C ARG A 216 4.10 -27.53 -5.88
N TYR A 217 2.86 -27.88 -6.16
CA TYR A 217 2.44 -29.27 -6.34
C TYR A 217 1.86 -29.52 -7.74
N ALA A 218 1.85 -28.51 -8.62
CA ALA A 218 1.51 -28.68 -10.02
C ALA A 218 2.37 -29.77 -10.67
N GLU A 219 1.70 -30.80 -11.17
CA GLU A 219 2.30 -31.89 -11.95
C GLU A 219 2.64 -31.40 -13.37
N GLY A 220 3.74 -31.91 -13.92
CA GLY A 220 4.18 -31.56 -15.28
C GLY A 220 4.48 -30.08 -15.54
N ASN A 221 4.56 -29.24 -14.49
CA ASN A 221 4.62 -27.78 -14.60
C ASN A 221 3.47 -27.18 -15.45
N ILE A 222 2.27 -27.76 -15.35
CA ILE A 222 1.07 -27.31 -16.05
C ILE A 222 0.32 -26.29 -15.17
N CYS A 223 -0.18 -25.23 -15.78
CA CYS A 223 -1.07 -24.27 -15.13
C CYS A 223 -2.53 -24.73 -15.24
N SER A 224 -3.11 -25.19 -14.13
CA SER A 224 -4.52 -25.59 -14.06
C SER A 224 -5.41 -24.46 -13.54
N TRP A 225 -5.07 -23.21 -13.85
CA TRP A 225 -6.00 -22.10 -13.66
C TRP A 225 -7.21 -22.28 -14.58
N ALA A 226 -8.42 -21.94 -14.13
CA ALA A 226 -9.64 -22.11 -14.90
C ALA A 226 -9.54 -21.43 -16.27
N GLY A 227 -9.77 -22.19 -17.34
CA GLY A 227 -9.60 -21.73 -18.73
C GLY A 227 -8.15 -21.61 -19.20
N CYS A 228 -7.18 -22.06 -18.41
CA CYS A 228 -5.78 -22.19 -18.78
C CYS A 228 -5.40 -23.67 -18.97
N GLY A 229 -4.19 -23.90 -19.46
CA GLY A 229 -3.58 -25.22 -19.64
C GLY A 229 -2.11 -25.11 -20.07
N ALA A 230 -1.49 -23.95 -19.82
CA ALA A 230 -0.15 -23.67 -20.30
C ALA A 230 0.88 -24.54 -19.57
N MET A 231 1.78 -25.15 -20.34
CA MET A 231 2.86 -26.00 -19.85
C MET A 231 4.19 -25.27 -19.94
N PHE A 232 5.04 -25.45 -18.93
CA PHE A 232 6.33 -24.77 -18.85
C PHE A 232 7.48 -25.76 -18.65
N PRO A 233 8.64 -25.52 -19.27
CA PRO A 233 9.79 -26.42 -19.11
C PRO A 233 10.41 -26.36 -17.72
N ARG A 234 10.10 -25.33 -16.91
CA ARG A 234 10.64 -25.13 -15.57
C ARG A 234 9.59 -24.53 -14.65
N ARG A 235 9.60 -24.96 -13.38
CA ARG A 235 8.70 -24.45 -12.33
C ARG A 235 8.79 -22.94 -12.11
N ALA A 236 9.97 -22.34 -12.29
CA ALA A 236 10.17 -20.90 -12.19
C ALA A 236 9.37 -20.12 -13.25
N LEU A 237 9.23 -20.68 -14.46
CA LEU A 237 8.46 -20.07 -15.54
C LEU A 237 6.95 -20.23 -15.29
N LEU A 238 6.52 -21.39 -14.78
CA LEU A 238 5.14 -21.57 -14.31
C LEU A 238 4.80 -20.56 -13.20
N THR A 239 5.70 -20.39 -12.23
CA THR A 239 5.54 -19.40 -11.14
C THR A 239 5.33 -18.00 -11.71
N MET A 240 6.15 -17.60 -12.69
CA MET A 240 6.03 -16.31 -13.35
C MET A 240 4.71 -16.20 -14.14
N HIS A 241 4.30 -17.25 -14.83
CA HIS A 241 3.05 -17.29 -15.59
C HIS A 241 1.82 -17.15 -14.69
N VAL A 242 1.77 -17.84 -13.55
CA VAL A 242 0.62 -17.74 -12.62
C VAL A 242 0.39 -16.32 -12.13
N ARG A 243 1.44 -15.48 -12.05
CA ARG A 243 1.30 -14.05 -11.73
C ARG A 243 0.50 -13.27 -12.77
N SER A 244 0.41 -13.76 -14.00
CA SER A 244 -0.43 -13.13 -15.04
C SER A 244 -1.92 -13.29 -14.76
N HIS A 245 -2.31 -14.35 -14.04
CA HIS A 245 -3.67 -14.60 -13.58
C HIS A 245 -3.96 -13.85 -12.28
N THR A 246 -3.08 -14.02 -11.29
CA THR A 246 -3.27 -13.47 -9.93
C THR A 246 -2.96 -11.98 -9.84
N LYS A 247 -2.31 -11.42 -10.86
CA LYS A 247 -1.78 -10.06 -10.90
C LYS A 247 -0.80 -9.74 -9.76
N GLU A 248 -0.14 -10.77 -9.20
CA GLU A 248 0.86 -10.60 -8.15
C GLU A 248 1.98 -9.63 -8.58
N ARG A 249 2.23 -8.64 -7.73
CA ARG A 249 3.34 -7.70 -7.86
C ARG A 249 4.33 -7.97 -6.74
N LEU A 250 5.62 -7.76 -6.99
CA LEU A 250 6.68 -8.24 -6.10
C LEU A 250 7.56 -7.12 -5.57
N ILE A 251 7.43 -5.94 -6.15
CA ILE A 251 8.24 -4.77 -5.84
C ILE A 251 7.48 -3.53 -6.28
N ALA A 252 7.58 -2.44 -5.53
CA ALA A 252 7.02 -1.14 -5.90
C ALA A 252 8.13 -0.10 -6.04
N CYS A 253 7.92 0.95 -6.83
CA CYS A 253 8.81 2.11 -6.75
C CYS A 253 8.56 2.83 -5.43
N TYR A 254 9.59 3.00 -4.61
CA TYR A 254 9.47 3.67 -3.31
C TYR A 254 8.92 5.10 -3.43
N HIS A 255 9.21 5.82 -4.53
CA HIS A 255 8.80 7.21 -4.69
C HIS A 255 7.36 7.38 -5.19
N CYS A 256 7.01 6.73 -6.31
CA CYS A 256 5.72 6.93 -6.98
C CYS A 256 4.71 5.81 -6.71
N GLY A 257 5.08 4.78 -5.94
CA GLY A 257 4.18 3.69 -5.54
C GLY A 257 3.85 2.66 -6.63
N MET A 258 4.25 2.89 -7.88
CA MET A 258 3.97 1.97 -8.99
C MET A 258 4.49 0.56 -8.71
N HIS A 259 3.63 -0.45 -8.90
CA HIS A 259 3.99 -1.85 -8.68
C HIS A 259 4.53 -2.55 -9.94
N PHE A 260 5.47 -3.46 -9.76
CA PHE A 260 6.11 -4.24 -10.81
C PHE A 260 6.12 -5.74 -10.49
N SER A 261 6.09 -6.56 -11.55
CA SER A 261 6.13 -8.03 -11.41
C SER A 261 7.54 -8.58 -11.19
N CYS A 262 8.59 -7.79 -11.44
CA CYS A 262 9.98 -8.18 -11.22
C CYS A 262 10.93 -6.98 -11.18
N ASN A 263 12.17 -7.23 -10.74
CA ASN A 263 13.19 -6.20 -10.57
C ASN A 263 13.54 -5.51 -11.90
N SER A 264 13.63 -6.27 -13.00
CA SER A 264 13.94 -5.68 -14.32
C SER A 264 12.88 -4.67 -14.76
N LYS A 265 11.60 -4.88 -14.40
CA LYS A 265 10.54 -3.91 -14.72
C LYS A 265 10.60 -2.65 -13.86
N LEU A 266 11.03 -2.75 -12.60
CA LEU A 266 11.38 -1.56 -11.81
C LEU A 266 12.59 -0.83 -12.42
N SER A 267 13.62 -1.57 -12.87
CA SER A 267 14.79 -0.97 -13.53
C SER A 267 14.40 -0.23 -14.80
N ASP A 268 13.62 -0.87 -15.68
CA ASP A 268 13.10 -0.26 -16.90
C ASP A 268 12.36 1.04 -16.57
N HIS A 269 11.51 1.03 -15.53
CA HIS A 269 10.78 2.21 -15.07
C HIS A 269 11.72 3.36 -14.65
N LEU A 270 12.71 3.08 -13.82
CA LEU A 270 13.65 4.11 -13.33
C LEU A 270 14.56 4.64 -14.45
N LEU A 271 15.03 3.76 -15.34
CA LEU A 271 15.89 4.12 -16.47
C LEU A 271 15.19 5.00 -17.50
N ARG A 272 13.89 4.78 -17.74
CA ARG A 272 13.08 5.64 -18.63
C ARG A 272 13.01 7.10 -18.16
N GLN A 273 13.19 7.37 -16.87
CA GLN A 273 13.12 8.71 -16.29
C GLN A 273 14.51 9.33 -16.08
N ASN A 274 15.55 8.50 -16.10
CA ASN A 274 16.93 8.86 -15.79
C ASN A 274 17.84 8.54 -16.99
N VAL A 275 17.50 9.10 -18.15
CA VAL A 275 18.30 8.95 -19.38
C VAL A 275 19.48 9.92 -19.31
N TYR A 276 20.71 9.38 -19.36
CA TYR A 276 21.94 10.18 -19.38
C TYR A 276 22.49 10.27 -20.80
N PRO A 277 22.99 11.45 -21.25
CA PRO A 277 23.47 11.64 -22.62
C PRO A 277 24.52 10.60 -23.04
N GLN A 278 25.51 10.36 -22.18
CA GLN A 278 26.62 9.41 -22.39
C GLN A 278 26.23 7.92 -22.50
N SER A 279 25.00 7.53 -22.16
CA SER A 279 24.56 6.13 -22.16
C SER A 279 23.20 5.96 -22.83
N SER A 280 22.96 6.72 -23.90
CA SER A 280 21.64 6.84 -24.50
C SER A 280 21.57 6.36 -25.95
N HIS A 281 20.39 5.93 -26.36
CA HIS A 281 20.10 5.39 -27.67
C HIS A 281 18.95 6.17 -28.31
N ARG A 282 19.21 6.82 -29.44
CA ARG A 282 18.25 7.68 -30.12
C ARG A 282 17.43 6.89 -31.15
N CYS A 283 16.11 7.10 -31.17
CA CYS A 283 15.25 6.60 -32.23
C CYS A 283 15.48 7.40 -33.52
N SER A 284 15.69 6.69 -34.64
CA SER A 284 15.88 7.31 -35.95
C SER A 284 14.60 7.91 -36.55
N VAL A 285 13.42 7.48 -36.08
CA VAL A 285 12.12 7.92 -36.62
C VAL A 285 11.63 9.20 -35.93
N CYS A 286 11.54 9.20 -34.59
CA CYS A 286 10.98 10.33 -33.84
C CYS A 286 11.99 11.06 -32.94
N GLY A 287 13.26 10.66 -32.95
CA GLY A 287 14.31 11.32 -32.18
C GLY A 287 14.29 11.08 -30.67
N VAL A 288 13.31 10.33 -30.13
CA VAL A 288 13.20 10.00 -28.70
C VAL A 288 14.46 9.25 -28.23
N VAL A 289 14.96 9.64 -27.06
CA VAL A 289 16.19 9.10 -26.48
C VAL A 289 15.85 8.11 -25.38
N CYS A 290 16.37 6.89 -25.49
CA CYS A 290 16.15 5.79 -24.53
C CYS A 290 17.43 5.47 -23.76
N ALA A 291 17.31 5.10 -22.48
CA ALA A 291 18.47 4.75 -21.64
C ALA A 291 19.15 3.43 -22.02
N THR A 292 18.48 2.53 -22.75
CA THR A 292 19.08 1.26 -23.18
C THR A 292 18.59 0.87 -24.58
N ALA A 293 19.39 0.06 -25.29
CA ALA A 293 19.01 -0.48 -26.59
C ALA A 293 17.74 -1.33 -26.54
N TYR A 294 17.48 -2.04 -25.43
CA TYR A 294 16.23 -2.80 -25.25
C TYR A 294 15.01 -1.87 -25.24
N LEU A 295 15.07 -0.79 -24.45
CA LEU A 295 13.98 0.18 -24.37
C LEU A 295 13.75 0.88 -25.72
N LEU A 296 14.83 1.16 -26.46
CA LEU A 296 14.72 1.68 -27.82
C LEU A 296 14.02 0.70 -28.76
N ARG A 297 14.37 -0.59 -28.72
CA ARG A 297 13.69 -1.60 -29.56
C ARG A 297 12.20 -1.72 -29.23
N GLU A 298 11.84 -1.71 -27.95
CA GLU A 298 10.43 -1.73 -27.53
C GLU A 298 9.68 -0.49 -28.02
N HIS A 299 10.29 0.70 -27.87
CA HIS A 299 9.73 1.95 -28.38
C HIS A 299 9.57 1.92 -29.92
N ALA A 300 10.57 1.42 -30.64
CA ALA A 300 10.55 1.38 -32.09
C ALA A 300 9.44 0.50 -32.67
N ARG A 301 8.91 -0.49 -31.92
CA ARG A 301 7.76 -1.29 -32.34
C ARG A 301 6.42 -0.55 -32.31
N GLN A 302 6.41 0.67 -31.77
CA GLN A 302 5.22 1.51 -31.71
C GLN A 302 5.07 2.42 -32.95
N HIS A 303 6.09 2.45 -33.82
CA HIS A 303 6.01 3.01 -35.16
C HIS A 303 5.56 1.93 -36.13
#